data_AF-A0A972ZUD5-F1
#
_entry.id   AF-A0A972ZUD5-F1
#
_cell.length_a   1.000
_cell.length_b   1.000
_cell.length_c   1.000
_cell.angle_alpha   90.00
_cell.angle_beta   90.00
_cell.angle_gamma   90.00
#
_symmetry.space_group_name_H-M   'P 1'
#
loop_
_entity.id
_entity.type
_entity.pdbx_description
1 polymer ?
#
loop_
_entity_poly.entity_id
_entity_poly.type
_entity_poly.pdbx_seq_one_letter_code
_entity_poly.pdbx_strand_id
1 'polypeptide(L)'
;AEIQYTYRILGETYVADYEDDEAMYGVGVNALIYRWDNGLEIGANVNYRQSETPLEKAAITSGGATATYLRPAMTNVVDGDFEELQLAAELAYKKGAIIPYLGVKYSEVEFGSNFTVGGAARDASGTNSQEVIGAFLGITFAPEIDGMNGTRMALNVEGRFIDEEAFSVGLSYQF
;
A
#
# COMPACT_ATOMS: atom_id res chain seq x y z
N ALA A 1 -1.92 -7.17 -15.07
CA ALA A 1 -3.13 -7.66 -14.37
C ALA A 1 -3.68 -6.44 -13.71
N GLU A 2 -4.86 -5.99 -14.13
CA GLU A 2 -5.45 -4.74 -13.65
C GLU A 2 -5.56 -4.79 -12.12
N ILE A 3 -4.83 -3.91 -11.44
CA ILE A 3 -4.91 -3.79 -9.99
C ILE A 3 -6.05 -2.83 -9.72
N GLN A 4 -7.17 -3.38 -9.26
CA GLN A 4 -8.35 -2.61 -8.89
C GLN A 4 -8.33 -2.41 -7.39
N TYR A 5 -8.22 -1.17 -6.95
CA TYR A 5 -8.42 -0.84 -5.56
C TYR A 5 -9.82 -0.33 -5.33
N THR A 6 -10.53 -0.99 -4.42
CA THR A 6 -11.87 -0.59 -4.01
C THR A 6 -11.79 -0.02 -2.61
N TYR A 7 -11.99 1.30 -2.49
CA TYR A 7 -12.02 1.98 -1.20
C TYR A 7 -13.45 2.39 -0.87
N ARG A 8 -13.81 2.31 0.41
CA ARG A 8 -15.06 2.89 0.91
C ARG A 8 -14.75 4.12 1.73
N ILE A 9 -15.36 5.24 1.36
CA ILE A 9 -15.20 6.48 2.08
C ILE A 9 -16.56 7.12 2.32
N LEU A 10 -16.86 7.44 3.60
CA LEU A 10 -18.17 8.00 4.01
C LEU A 10 -19.38 7.19 3.53
N GLY A 11 -19.21 5.89 3.30
CA GLY A 11 -20.25 5.00 2.77
C GLY A 11 -20.35 4.95 1.24
N GLU A 12 -19.54 5.72 0.53
CA GLU A 12 -19.42 5.71 -0.93
C GLU A 12 -18.26 4.80 -1.35
N THR A 13 -18.48 3.95 -2.34
CA THR A 13 -17.42 3.11 -2.92
C THR A 13 -16.74 3.86 -4.05
N TYR A 14 -15.42 3.95 -3.96
CA TYR A 14 -14.49 4.45 -4.97
C TYR A 14 -13.72 3.26 -5.54
N VAL A 15 -13.62 3.21 -6.86
CA VAL A 15 -12.83 2.21 -7.56
C VAL A 15 -11.77 2.94 -8.35
N ALA A 16 -10.51 2.74 -7.99
CA ALA A 16 -9.36 3.17 -8.77
C ALA A 16 -8.87 1.95 -9.55
N ASP A 17 -9.02 2.00 -10.87
CA ASP A 17 -8.39 1.04 -11.78
C ASP A 17 -6.99 1.60 -12.11
N TYR A 18 -5.95 0.95 -11.60
CA TYR A 18 -4.57 1.29 -11.96
C TYR A 18 -4.27 0.65 -13.33
N GLU A 19 -3.83 1.45 -14.30
CA GLU A 19 -3.23 0.87 -15.52
C GLU A 19 -1.95 0.10 -15.14
N ASP A 20 -1.58 -0.90 -15.96
CA ASP A 20 -0.48 -1.85 -15.71
C ASP A 20 0.91 -1.20 -15.47
N ASP A 21 1.01 0.13 -15.61
CA ASP A 21 2.25 0.92 -15.60
C ASP A 21 2.40 1.80 -14.35
N GLU A 22 1.40 1.83 -13.44
CA GLU A 22 1.42 2.69 -12.27
C GLU A 22 2.18 2.08 -11.09
N ALA A 23 3.19 2.80 -10.61
CA ALA A 23 4.00 2.40 -9.47
C ALA A 23 3.68 3.27 -8.25
N MET A 24 3.49 2.63 -7.10
CA MET A 24 3.51 3.29 -5.80
C MET A 24 4.93 3.26 -5.25
N TYR A 25 5.38 4.41 -4.74
CA TYR A 25 6.67 4.52 -4.08
C TYR A 25 6.45 4.76 -2.60
N GLY A 26 7.36 4.27 -1.76
CA GLY A 26 7.23 4.44 -0.33
C GLY A 26 8.54 4.34 0.42
N VAL A 27 8.50 4.82 1.64
CA VAL A 27 9.60 4.75 2.60
C VAL A 27 9.06 4.22 3.92
N GLY A 28 9.90 3.53 4.67
CA GLY A 28 9.49 2.98 5.95
C GLY A 28 10.66 2.64 6.85
N VAL A 29 10.31 2.31 8.09
CA VAL A 29 11.23 1.88 9.13
C VAL A 29 10.73 0.55 9.67
N ASN A 30 11.65 -0.40 9.79
CA ASN A 30 11.43 -1.67 10.45
C ASN A 30 12.21 -1.71 11.77
N ALA A 31 11.57 -2.20 12.82
CA ALA A 31 12.16 -2.40 14.13
C ALA A 31 12.06 -3.87 14.53
N LEU A 32 13.22 -4.50 14.75
CA LEU A 32 13.31 -5.79 15.42
C LEU A 32 13.03 -5.60 16.92
N ILE A 33 11.94 -6.20 17.40
CA ILE A 33 11.56 -6.13 18.82
C ILE A 33 12.30 -7.19 19.62
N TYR A 34 12.33 -8.42 19.11
CA TYR A 34 12.99 -9.53 19.80
C TYR A 34 13.42 -10.63 18.83
N ARG A 35 14.56 -11.27 19.12
CA ARG A 35 15.09 -12.43 18.41
C ARG A 35 15.39 -13.55 19.40
N TRP A 36 14.89 -14.74 19.11
CA TRP A 36 15.21 -15.95 19.85
C TRP A 36 16.46 -16.64 19.28
N ASP A 37 17.12 -17.46 20.10
CA ASP A 37 18.34 -18.20 19.71
C ASP A 37 18.12 -19.17 18.54
N ASN A 38 16.88 -19.61 18.32
CA ASN A 38 16.52 -20.47 17.20
C ASN A 38 16.34 -19.70 15.87
N GLY A 39 16.55 -18.38 15.85
CA GLY A 39 16.40 -17.54 14.66
C GLY A 39 14.96 -17.04 14.41
N LEU A 40 14.02 -17.34 15.29
CA LEU A 40 12.71 -16.69 15.28
C LEU A 40 12.86 -15.21 15.66
N GLU A 41 12.08 -14.34 15.05
CA GLU A 41 12.11 -12.89 15.21
C GLU A 41 10.68 -12.34 15.24
N ILE A 42 10.44 -11.32 16.07
CA ILE A 42 9.24 -10.51 16.04
C ILE A 42 9.64 -9.05 15.79
N GLY A 43 8.93 -8.42 14.86
CA GLY A 43 9.21 -7.06 14.44
C GLY A 43 7.93 -6.24 14.29
N ALA A 44 8.14 -4.94 14.15
CA ALA A 44 7.11 -4.01 13.72
C ALA A 44 7.65 -3.14 12.59
N ASN A 45 6.79 -2.75 11.66
CA ASN A 45 7.16 -1.83 10.59
C ASN A 45 6.12 -0.71 10.44
N VAL A 46 6.62 0.45 10.05
CA VAL A 46 5.83 1.63 9.68
C VAL A 46 6.25 2.03 8.28
N ASN A 47 5.31 2.11 7.34
CA ASN A 47 5.58 2.53 5.97
C ASN A 47 4.62 3.64 5.57
N TYR A 48 5.12 4.59 4.80
CA TYR A 48 4.34 5.59 4.10
C TYR A 48 4.52 5.39 2.60
N ARG A 49 3.42 5.34 1.86
CA ARG A 49 3.41 5.16 0.40
C ARG A 49 2.60 6.27 -0.25
N GLN A 50 3.04 6.67 -1.44
CA GLN A 50 2.36 7.67 -2.24
C GLN A 50 2.38 7.28 -3.73
N SER A 51 1.34 7.69 -4.45
CA SER A 51 1.31 7.66 -5.91
C SER A 51 0.42 8.77 -6.46
N GLU A 52 0.75 9.24 -7.66
CA GLU A 52 -0.13 10.06 -8.48
C GLU A 52 -0.92 9.09 -9.37
N THR A 53 -2.22 8.97 -9.13
CA THR A 53 -3.11 8.06 -9.85
C THR A 53 -3.95 8.86 -10.84
N PRO A 54 -3.72 8.75 -12.16
CA PRO A 54 -4.62 9.32 -13.13
C PRO A 54 -6.02 8.70 -12.96
N LEU A 55 -7.04 9.54 -12.82
CA LEU A 55 -8.42 9.07 -12.73
C LEU A 55 -8.92 8.58 -14.09
N GLU A 56 -8.64 7.31 -14.40
CA GLU A 56 -9.11 6.56 -15.57
C GLU A 56 -10.62 6.25 -15.48
N LYS A 57 -11.06 5.85 -14.28
CA LYS A 57 -12.47 5.62 -13.93
C LYS A 57 -12.64 5.96 -12.46
N ALA A 58 -13.61 6.80 -12.13
CA ALA A 58 -14.04 6.98 -10.75
C ALA A 58 -15.51 6.58 -10.66
N ALA A 59 -15.76 5.37 -10.17
CA ALA A 59 -17.10 5.05 -9.69
C ALA A 59 -17.30 5.87 -8.41
N ILE A 60 -18.16 6.89 -8.43
CA ILE A 60 -18.53 7.63 -7.21
C ILE A 60 -19.95 7.22 -6.84
N THR A 61 -20.08 6.56 -5.69
CA THR A 61 -21.41 6.16 -5.20
C THR A 61 -22.01 7.26 -4.32
N SER A 62 -22.58 8.30 -4.92
CA SER A 62 -23.17 9.38 -4.12
C SER A 62 -24.59 9.09 -3.62
N GLY A 63 -24.79 9.17 -2.30
CA GLY A 63 -26.14 9.25 -1.71
C GLY A 63 -27.06 8.04 -1.92
N GLY A 64 -26.51 6.83 -2.02
CA GLY A 64 -27.30 5.59 -2.19
C GLY A 64 -27.75 5.31 -3.63
N ALA A 65 -27.34 6.13 -4.59
CA ALA A 65 -27.44 5.83 -6.02
C ALA A 65 -26.03 5.60 -6.59
N THR A 66 -25.82 4.44 -7.21
CA THR A 66 -24.55 4.10 -7.86
C THR A 66 -24.43 4.89 -9.16
N ALA A 67 -23.82 6.07 -9.12
CA ALA A 67 -23.49 6.85 -10.32
C ALA A 67 -22.02 6.61 -10.69
N THR A 68 -21.77 5.55 -11.47
CA THR A 68 -20.42 5.36 -12.02
C THR A 68 -20.16 6.41 -13.09
N TYR A 69 -19.22 7.32 -12.85
CA TYR A 69 -18.81 8.31 -13.86
C TYR A 69 -17.60 7.77 -14.61
N LEU A 70 -17.72 7.65 -15.93
CA LEU A 70 -16.58 7.32 -16.79
C LEU A 70 -15.80 8.59 -17.10
N ARG A 71 -14.48 8.49 -17.26
CA ARG A 71 -13.60 9.63 -17.60
C ARG A 71 -14.08 10.52 -18.75
N PRO A 72 -14.73 10.03 -19.82
CA PRO A 72 -15.29 10.90 -20.86
C PRO A 72 -16.40 11.86 -20.39
N ALA A 73 -17.04 11.59 -19.26
CA ALA A 73 -18.04 12.46 -18.64
C ALA A 73 -17.43 13.48 -17.66
N MET A 74 -16.12 13.37 -17.38
CA MET A 74 -15.38 14.24 -16.48
C MET A 74 -14.61 15.29 -17.29
N THR A 75 -14.55 16.50 -16.74
CA THR A 75 -13.78 17.63 -17.29
C THR A 75 -12.98 18.27 -16.16
N ASN A 76 -11.87 18.94 -16.47
CA ASN A 76 -10.97 19.54 -15.47
C ASN A 76 -10.56 18.54 -14.36
N VAL A 77 -10.17 17.32 -14.75
CA VAL A 77 -9.68 16.31 -13.82
C VAL A 77 -8.30 16.73 -13.34
N VAL A 78 -8.17 16.92 -12.03
CA VAL A 78 -6.88 16.92 -11.34
C VAL A 78 -6.57 15.47 -11.01
N ASP A 79 -5.37 15.02 -11.36
CA ASP A 79 -4.91 13.67 -11.04
C ASP A 79 -5.12 13.36 -9.55
N GLY A 80 -5.47 12.12 -9.26
CA GLY A 80 -5.76 11.70 -7.90
C GLY A 80 -4.47 11.51 -7.11
N ASP A 81 -4.40 12.08 -5.93
CA ASP A 81 -3.32 11.81 -4.98
C ASP A 81 -3.73 10.61 -4.12
N PHE A 82 -2.85 9.61 -4.08
CA PHE A 82 -2.98 8.44 -3.25
C PHE A 82 -1.93 8.47 -2.15
N GLU A 83 -2.36 8.41 -0.89
CA GLU A 83 -1.47 8.34 0.27
C GLU A 83 -1.88 7.17 1.17
N GLU A 84 -0.89 6.44 1.69
CA GLU A 84 -1.15 5.27 2.52
C GLU A 84 -0.15 5.18 3.68
N LEU A 85 -0.67 5.14 4.91
CA LEU A 85 0.09 4.87 6.13
C LEU A 85 -0.16 3.44 6.60
N GLN A 86 0.92 2.69 6.78
CA GLN A 86 0.86 1.29 7.16
C GLN A 86 1.57 1.04 8.47
N LEU A 87 0.93 0.26 9.34
CA LEU A 87 1.51 -0.25 10.58
C LEU A 87 1.42 -1.76 10.56
N ALA A 88 2.53 -2.46 10.78
CA ALA A 88 2.51 -3.91 10.79
C ALA A 88 3.25 -4.49 11.98
N ALA A 89 2.79 -5.67 12.38
CA ALA A 89 3.50 -6.57 13.28
C ALA A 89 3.79 -7.87 12.52
N GLU A 90 5.03 -8.36 12.61
CA GLU A 90 5.51 -9.49 11.83
C GLU A 90 6.24 -10.52 12.69
N LEU A 91 6.13 -11.77 12.28
CA LEU A 91 6.91 -12.90 12.75
C LEU A 91 7.80 -13.37 11.60
N ALA A 92 9.10 -13.46 11.85
CA ALA A 92 10.10 -13.82 10.86
C ALA A 92 10.98 -14.97 11.36
N TYR A 93 11.57 -15.73 10.44
CA TYR A 93 12.49 -16.83 10.78
C TYR A 93 13.78 -16.73 9.95
N LYS A 94 14.88 -16.32 10.59
CA LYS A 94 16.17 -16.15 9.91
C LYS A 94 16.84 -17.49 9.65
N LYS A 95 17.02 -17.83 8.36
CA LYS A 95 17.76 -19.02 7.93
C LYS A 95 18.82 -18.64 6.89
N GLY A 96 20.01 -18.29 7.38
CA GLY A 96 21.10 -17.79 6.53
C GLY A 96 20.73 -16.45 5.90
N ALA A 97 20.81 -16.35 4.58
CA ALA A 97 20.47 -15.14 3.82
C ALA A 97 18.97 -14.98 3.53
N ILE A 98 18.15 -15.99 3.82
CA ILE A 98 16.71 -15.98 3.51
C ILE A 98 15.93 -15.89 4.82
N ILE A 99 15.00 -14.95 4.88
CA ILE A 99 14.18 -14.68 6.05
C ILE A 99 12.72 -14.64 5.58
N PRO A 100 11.99 -15.77 5.57
CA PRO A 100 10.54 -15.74 5.43
C PRO A 100 9.91 -15.03 6.63
N TYR A 101 8.85 -14.27 6.36
CA TYR A 101 8.07 -13.57 7.38
C TYR A 101 6.60 -13.53 7.02
N LEU A 102 5.74 -13.42 8.04
CA LEU A 102 4.31 -13.21 7.89
C LEU A 102 3.82 -12.29 8.99
N GLY A 103 2.70 -11.63 8.77
CA GLY A 103 2.21 -10.68 9.76
C GLY A 103 0.82 -10.16 9.48
N VAL A 104 0.43 -9.23 10.33
CA VAL A 104 -0.79 -8.44 10.21
C VAL A 104 -0.42 -7.00 9.99
N LYS A 105 -1.16 -6.34 9.10
CA LYS A 105 -0.91 -4.97 8.68
C LYS A 105 -2.20 -4.19 8.73
N TYR A 106 -2.16 -3.11 9.49
CA TYR A 106 -3.13 -2.04 9.45
C TYR A 106 -2.74 -1.07 8.34
N SER A 107 -3.70 -0.61 7.56
CA SER A 107 -3.51 0.43 6.56
C SER A 107 -4.60 1.49 6.66
N GLU A 108 -4.17 2.74 6.61
CA GLU A 108 -5.02 3.91 6.43
C GLU A 108 -4.67 4.54 5.08
N VAL A 109 -5.68 4.60 4.21
CA VAL A 109 -5.56 5.17 2.86
C VAL A 109 -6.32 6.48 2.80
N GLU A 110 -5.67 7.50 2.28
CA GLU A 110 -6.26 8.76 1.87
C GLU A 110 -6.21 8.87 0.34
N PHE A 111 -7.36 9.19 -0.25
CA PHE A 111 -7.46 9.49 -1.67
C PHE A 111 -8.02 10.89 -1.84
N GLY A 112 -7.38 11.69 -2.70
CA GLY A 112 -7.84 13.03 -3.02
C GLY A 112 -7.89 13.28 -4.51
N SER A 113 -8.99 13.83 -5.01
CA SER A 113 -9.07 14.30 -6.40
C SER A 113 -10.12 15.39 -6.57
N ASN A 114 -9.95 16.21 -7.61
CA ASN A 114 -10.90 17.24 -8.01
C ASN A 114 -11.30 17.05 -9.48
N PHE A 115 -12.60 17.09 -9.79
CA PHE A 115 -13.06 17.01 -11.17
C PHE A 115 -14.43 17.66 -11.37
N THR A 116 -14.84 17.88 -12.62
CA THR A 116 -16.13 18.51 -12.97
C THR A 116 -17.01 17.54 -13.77
N VAL A 117 -18.27 17.38 -13.36
CA VAL A 117 -19.29 16.59 -14.10
C VAL A 117 -20.51 17.44 -14.35
N GLY A 118 -20.96 17.54 -15.61
CA GLY A 118 -22.15 18.31 -15.97
C GLY A 118 -22.06 19.80 -15.60
N GLY A 119 -20.84 20.35 -15.55
CA GLY A 119 -20.58 21.75 -15.15
C GLY A 119 -20.51 21.98 -13.64
N ALA A 120 -20.70 20.96 -12.80
CA ALA A 120 -20.54 21.06 -11.35
C ALA A 120 -19.17 20.51 -10.91
N ALA A 121 -18.43 21.32 -10.15
CA ALA A 121 -17.20 20.88 -9.51
C ALA A 121 -17.51 19.87 -8.40
N ARG A 122 -16.69 18.83 -8.34
CA ARG A 122 -16.71 17.76 -7.34
C ARG A 122 -15.32 17.72 -6.71
N ASP A 123 -15.33 17.76 -5.39
CA ASP A 123 -14.15 17.64 -4.55
C ASP A 123 -14.26 16.31 -3.82
N ALA A 124 -13.29 15.45 -4.06
CA ALA A 124 -13.11 14.17 -3.38
C ALA A 124 -11.81 14.17 -2.55
N SER A 125 -11.26 15.35 -2.20
CA SER A 125 -10.10 15.50 -1.32
C SER A 125 -10.44 15.29 0.17
N GLY A 126 -9.49 14.74 0.93
CA GLY A 126 -9.61 14.52 2.38
C GLY A 126 -10.55 13.37 2.76
N THR A 127 -10.67 12.40 1.87
CA THR A 127 -11.66 11.34 1.94
C THR A 127 -10.89 10.09 2.44
N ASN A 128 -10.93 9.83 3.77
CA ASN A 128 -10.21 8.71 4.39
C ASN A 128 -10.97 7.39 4.19
N SER A 129 -10.29 6.37 3.67
CA SER A 129 -10.87 5.03 3.54
C SER A 129 -11.15 4.41 4.91
N GLN A 130 -12.04 3.42 4.93
CA GLN A 130 -12.24 2.55 6.10
C GLN A 130 -10.93 1.83 6.44
N GLU A 131 -10.56 1.85 7.71
CA GLU A 131 -9.42 1.11 8.28
C GLU A 131 -9.35 -0.34 7.74
N VAL A 132 -8.26 -0.68 7.07
CA VAL A 132 -8.02 -1.99 6.43
C VAL A 132 -7.08 -2.80 7.31
N ILE A 133 -7.43 -4.05 7.61
CA ILE A 133 -6.56 -4.97 8.36
C ILE A 133 -6.36 -6.25 7.54
N GLY A 134 -5.17 -6.38 6.98
CA GLY A 134 -4.78 -7.51 6.14
C GLY A 134 -3.71 -8.39 6.78
N ALA A 135 -3.65 -9.65 6.34
CA ALA A 135 -2.47 -10.49 6.54
C ALA A 135 -1.56 -10.44 5.32
N PHE A 136 -0.26 -10.58 5.57
CA PHE A 136 0.77 -10.61 4.53
C PHE A 136 1.77 -11.75 4.77
N LEU A 137 2.43 -12.16 3.68
CA LEU A 137 3.53 -13.11 3.68
C LEU A 137 4.63 -12.54 2.77
N GLY A 138 5.88 -12.64 3.20
CA GLY A 138 7.00 -12.20 2.40
C GLY A 138 8.27 -12.97 2.69
N ILE A 139 9.30 -12.63 1.91
CA ILE A 139 10.65 -13.14 2.01
C ILE A 139 11.61 -11.97 1.90
N THR A 140 12.54 -11.90 2.84
CA THR A 140 13.70 -11.01 2.77
C THR A 140 14.93 -11.81 2.37
N PHE A 141 15.64 -11.34 1.35
CA PHE A 141 16.98 -11.78 0.99
C PHE A 141 18.01 -10.78 1.53
N ALA A 142 18.72 -11.17 2.58
CA ALA A 142 19.71 -10.37 3.29
C ALA A 142 21.04 -11.14 3.39
N PRO A 143 21.85 -11.17 2.31
CA PRO A 143 23.13 -11.87 2.33
C PRO A 143 24.07 -11.22 3.35
N GLU A 144 24.74 -12.04 4.16
CA GLU A 144 25.81 -11.58 5.02
C GLU A 144 27.04 -11.36 4.13
N ILE A 145 27.44 -10.09 3.95
CA ILE A 145 28.64 -9.73 3.18
C ILE A 145 29.79 -9.56 4.17
N ASP A 146 30.72 -10.52 4.16
CA ASP A 146 31.93 -10.46 4.99
C ASP A 146 32.70 -9.14 4.72
N GLY A 147 33.00 -8.40 5.79
CA GLY A 147 33.73 -7.12 5.73
C GLY A 147 32.87 -5.87 5.78
N MET A 148 31.54 -5.98 5.78
CA MET A 148 30.64 -4.88 6.13
C MET A 148 30.36 -4.92 7.64
N ASN A 149 30.85 -3.90 8.36
CA ASN A 149 30.73 -3.75 9.82
C ASN A 149 29.27 -3.63 10.30
N GLY A 150 28.51 -4.73 10.29
CA GLY A 150 27.11 -4.77 10.72
C GLY A 150 26.10 -4.28 9.67
N THR A 151 26.55 -3.50 8.69
CA THR A 151 25.69 -2.97 7.62
C THR A 151 25.23 -4.05 6.64
N ARG A 152 23.93 -4.08 6.34
CA ARG A 152 23.35 -5.04 5.38
C ARG A 152 22.35 -4.37 4.46
N MET A 153 22.47 -4.62 3.16
CA MET A 153 21.39 -4.37 2.21
C MET A 153 20.53 -5.63 2.13
N ALA A 154 19.22 -5.45 2.09
CA ALA A 154 18.30 -6.55 1.90
C ALA A 154 17.24 -6.21 0.85
N LEU A 155 16.86 -7.22 0.08
CA LEU A 155 15.75 -7.18 -0.86
C LEU A 155 14.55 -7.86 -0.21
N ASN A 156 13.42 -7.18 -0.23
CA ASN A 156 12.17 -7.66 0.36
C ASN A 156 11.15 -7.86 -0.75
N VAL A 157 10.47 -9.01 -0.70
CA VAL A 157 9.31 -9.31 -1.55
C VAL A 157 8.16 -9.70 -0.65
N GLU A 158 7.02 -9.03 -0.79
CA GLU A 158 5.82 -9.21 0.04
C GLU A 158 4.57 -9.34 -0.84
N GLY A 159 3.70 -10.29 -0.50
CA GLY A 159 2.33 -10.37 -1.00
C GLY A 159 1.31 -10.18 0.12
N ARG A 160 0.18 -9.55 -0.20
CA ARG A 160 -0.98 -9.34 0.67
C ARG A 160 -2.21 -10.06 0.10
N PHE A 161 -3.07 -10.58 0.98
CA PHE A 161 -4.07 -11.57 0.54
C PHE A 161 -5.47 -11.44 1.16
N ILE A 162 -5.65 -10.81 2.33
CA ILE A 162 -6.94 -10.92 3.07
C ILE A 162 -7.86 -9.72 2.85
N ASP A 163 -7.31 -8.55 2.52
CA ASP A 163 -8.09 -7.30 2.36
C ASP A 163 -7.72 -6.52 1.07
N GLU A 164 -6.56 -6.83 0.50
CA GLU A 164 -5.99 -6.17 -0.67
C GLU A 164 -5.05 -7.16 -1.36
N GLU A 165 -5.27 -7.47 -2.65
CA GLU A 165 -4.35 -8.28 -3.45
C GLU A 165 -3.24 -7.39 -4.01
N ALA A 166 -2.22 -7.16 -3.21
CA ALA A 166 -1.08 -6.33 -3.58
C ALA A 166 0.24 -7.09 -3.49
N PHE A 167 1.14 -6.75 -4.41
CA PHE A 167 2.52 -7.24 -4.44
C PHE A 167 3.46 -6.06 -4.26
N SER A 168 4.45 -6.20 -3.38
CA SER A 168 5.46 -5.16 -3.19
C SER A 168 6.87 -5.72 -3.19
N VAL A 169 7.78 -4.95 -3.79
CA VAL A 169 9.22 -5.18 -3.80
C VAL A 169 9.89 -3.97 -3.17
N GLY A 170 10.76 -4.20 -2.20
CA GLY A 170 11.43 -3.14 -1.46
C GLY A 170 12.91 -3.41 -1.25
N LEU A 171 13.70 -2.35 -1.19
CA LEU A 171 15.09 -2.40 -0.75
C LEU A 171 15.19 -1.79 0.65
N SER A 172 15.82 -2.50 1.58
CA SER A 172 16.05 -2.01 2.94
C SER A 172 17.54 -1.97 3.24
N TYR A 173 17.93 -0.98 4.03
CA TYR A 173 19.29 -0.81 4.54
C TYR A 173 19.26 -0.92 6.06
N GLN A 174 20.05 -1.85 6.60
CA GLN A 174 20.19 -2.09 8.04
C GLN A 174 21.53 -1.56 8.53
N PHE A 175 21.49 -0.76 9.58
CA PHE A 175 22.65 -0.27 10.34
C PHE A 175 23.02 -1.23 11.46
#